data_AF-A0A949DGD2-F1
#
_entry.id   AF-A0A949DGD2-F1
#
_cell.length_a   1.000
_cell.length_b   1.000
_cell.length_c   1.000
_cell.angle_alpha   90.00
_cell.angle_beta   90.00
_cell.angle_gamma   90.00
#
_symmetry.space_group_name_H-M   'P 1'
#
loop_
_entity.id
_entity.type
_entity.pdbx_description
1 polymer ?
#
loop_
_entity_poly.entity_id
_entity_poly.type
_entity_poly.pdbx_seq_one_letter_code
_entity_poly.pdbx_strand_id
1 'polypeptide(L)'
;MKNYKKQTILYIENTSLFIIGLTLLLLPLLFFSINTDAFILPKQILLSASVSILAILFGVRTIIEGKIKFRTTPFDIPVLLLAIFALISSLLSLNRLDALTAYMPFLFTTLLFFLITNTVKRENSLLIIISSLVLGACLSALLSVLSYFKIYILPFQYTQATYFNTFGSLLDQAIYYALIIPITVYFIISLVKKLKSGKKIVMNTGDTPISIGFSVSFVILLAGLAITGYQLLTSQKPLILPLETGFQTAF
;
A
#
# COMPACT_ATOMS: atom_id res chain seq x y z
N MET A 1 -39.98 1.04 3.64
CA MET A 1 -38.80 0.21 4.05
C MET A 1 -37.71 0.05 2.98
N LYS A 2 -38.00 -0.08 1.68
CA LYS A 2 -36.98 -0.36 0.64
C LYS A 2 -35.93 0.75 0.46
N ASN A 3 -36.31 2.02 0.64
CA ASN A 3 -35.38 3.17 0.53
C ASN A 3 -34.37 3.26 1.68
N TYR A 4 -34.79 2.99 2.93
CA TYR A 4 -33.89 3.01 4.08
C TYR A 4 -32.77 1.97 3.97
N LYS A 5 -33.10 0.73 3.58
CA LYS A 5 -32.09 -0.32 3.35
C LYS A 5 -31.05 0.10 2.31
N LYS A 6 -31.49 0.70 1.20
CA LYS A 6 -30.60 1.17 0.13
C LYS A 6 -29.67 2.28 0.61
N GLN A 7 -30.18 3.21 1.41
CA GLN A 7 -29.36 4.28 1.99
C GLN A 7 -28.32 3.73 2.97
N THR A 8 -28.71 2.83 3.89
CA THR A 8 -27.77 2.21 4.84
C THR A 8 -26.64 1.47 4.14
N ILE A 9 -26.94 0.69 3.10
CA ILE A 9 -25.92 -0.01 2.32
C ILE A 9 -24.94 0.98 1.68
N LEU A 10 -25.46 2.09 1.12
CA LEU A 10 -24.62 3.12 0.51
C LEU A 10 -23.69 3.78 1.54
N TYR A 11 -24.17 4.04 2.77
CA TYR A 11 -23.31 4.55 3.84
C TYR A 11 -22.22 3.55 4.21
N ILE A 12 -22.55 2.27 4.36
CA ILE A 12 -21.56 1.22 4.66
C ILE A 12 -20.50 1.15 3.56
N GLU A 13 -20.92 1.15 2.27
CA GLU A 13 -19.99 1.12 1.14
C GLU A 13 -19.05 2.34 1.13
N ASN A 14 -19.57 3.55 1.34
CA ASN A 14 -18.77 4.76 1.38
C ASN A 14 -17.79 4.76 2.56
N THR A 15 -18.22 4.30 3.73
CA THR A 15 -17.36 4.16 4.92
C THR A 15 -16.27 3.12 4.67
N SER A 16 -16.60 1.97 4.07
CA SER A 16 -15.59 0.96 3.70
C SER A 16 -14.58 1.51 2.71
N LEU A 17 -15.01 2.25 1.69
CA LEU A 17 -14.10 2.92 0.75
C LEU A 17 -13.18 3.93 1.44
N PHE A 18 -13.73 4.73 2.37
CA PHE A 18 -12.94 5.68 3.15
C PHE A 18 -11.88 4.99 4.01
N ILE A 19 -12.25 3.91 4.72
CA ILE A 19 -11.31 3.14 5.53
C ILE A 19 -10.21 2.55 4.64
N ILE A 20 -10.55 1.91 3.52
CA ILE A 20 -9.56 1.36 2.57
C ILE A 20 -8.60 2.44 2.08
N GLY A 21 -9.13 3.58 1.62
CA GLY A 21 -8.31 4.70 1.13
C GLY A 21 -7.38 5.22 2.23
N LEU A 22 -7.90 5.41 3.44
CA LEU A 22 -7.12 5.86 4.59
C LEU A 22 -6.03 4.86 4.97
N THR A 23 -6.32 3.55 5.00
CA THR A 23 -5.33 2.51 5.27
C THR A 23 -4.20 2.56 4.25
N LEU A 24 -4.50 2.62 2.94
CA LEU A 24 -3.47 2.64 1.89
C LEU A 24 -2.62 3.92 1.90
N LEU A 25 -3.21 5.05 2.29
CA LEU A 25 -2.50 6.32 2.44
C LEU A 25 -1.55 6.29 3.66
N LEU A 26 -2.03 5.77 4.79
CA LEU A 26 -1.28 5.79 6.05
C LEU A 26 -0.22 4.69 6.13
N LEU A 27 -0.41 3.54 5.49
CA LEU A 27 0.52 2.40 5.55
C LEU A 27 1.99 2.78 5.26
N PRO A 28 2.32 3.51 4.16
CA PRO A 28 3.70 3.91 3.91
C PRO A 28 4.19 5.07 4.78
N LEU A 29 3.34 5.69 5.61
CA LEU A 29 3.69 6.85 6.43
C LEU A 29 3.77 6.55 7.92
N LEU A 30 3.22 5.43 8.36
CA LEU A 30 3.04 5.14 9.77
C LEU A 30 4.32 4.51 10.36
N PHE A 31 4.88 5.19 11.35
CA PHE A 31 5.97 4.74 12.21
C PHE A 31 5.78 5.36 13.60
N PHE A 32 6.18 4.69 14.67
CA PHE A 32 6.08 5.18 16.05
C PHE A 32 7.39 5.01 16.79
N SER A 33 7.80 6.03 17.55
CA SER A 33 9.08 6.01 18.29
C SER A 33 9.00 5.35 19.67
N ILE A 34 7.80 4.93 20.08
CA ILE A 34 7.52 4.45 21.44
C ILE A 34 7.80 2.95 21.56
N ASN A 35 7.69 2.21 20.45
CA ASN A 35 7.84 0.76 20.43
C ASN A 35 9.26 0.36 20.04
N THR A 36 9.72 -0.80 20.51
CA THR A 36 11.00 -1.41 20.11
C THR A 36 11.09 -1.61 18.59
N ASP A 37 9.96 -1.95 17.98
CA ASP A 37 9.79 -1.99 16.53
C ASP A 37 9.02 -0.75 16.07
N ALA A 38 9.79 0.24 15.60
CA ALA A 38 9.25 1.53 15.23
C ALA A 38 8.51 1.52 13.88
N PHE A 39 8.74 0.52 13.03
CA PHE A 39 8.33 0.56 11.63
C PHE A 39 7.35 -0.54 11.25
N ILE A 40 7.55 -1.79 11.67
CA ILE A 40 6.75 -2.91 11.18
C ILE A 40 5.48 -3.03 12.02
N LEU A 41 5.61 -3.16 13.35
CA LEU A 41 4.48 -3.32 14.27
C LEU A 41 3.37 -2.26 14.10
N PRO A 42 3.65 -0.95 14.00
CA PRO A 42 2.60 0.04 13.81
C PRO A 42 1.80 -0.15 12.52
N LYS A 43 2.45 -0.58 11.42
CA LYS A 43 1.78 -0.88 10.15
C LYS A 43 0.95 -2.15 10.24
N GLN A 44 1.43 -3.17 10.95
CA GLN A 44 0.68 -4.40 11.20
C GLN A 44 -0.59 -4.13 12.01
N ILE A 45 -0.51 -3.28 13.05
CA ILE A 45 -1.69 -2.86 13.84
C ILE A 45 -2.69 -2.11 12.96
N LEU A 46 -2.24 -1.13 12.17
CA LEU A 46 -3.11 -0.39 11.25
C LEU A 46 -3.82 -1.36 10.28
N LEU A 47 -3.07 -2.27 9.67
CA LEU A 47 -3.60 -3.23 8.70
C LEU A 47 -4.63 -4.16 9.33
N SER A 48 -4.27 -4.83 10.43
CA SER A 48 -5.15 -5.78 11.14
C SER A 48 -6.42 -5.11 11.68
N ALA A 49 -6.31 -3.91 12.27
CA ALA A 49 -7.46 -3.15 12.75
C ALA A 49 -8.39 -2.74 11.60
N SER A 50 -7.81 -2.21 10.51
CA SER A 50 -8.59 -1.78 9.34
C SER A 50 -9.34 -2.94 8.70
N VAL A 51 -8.65 -4.08 8.50
CA VAL A 51 -9.25 -5.29 7.91
C VAL A 51 -10.36 -5.86 8.80
N SER A 52 -10.16 -5.88 10.13
CA SER A 52 -11.18 -6.36 11.07
C SER A 52 -12.45 -5.51 11.00
N ILE A 53 -12.32 -4.18 10.99
CA ILE A 53 -13.45 -3.26 10.86
C ILE A 53 -14.15 -3.45 9.50
N LEU A 54 -13.38 -3.55 8.41
CA LEU A 54 -13.92 -3.78 7.08
C LEU A 54 -14.66 -5.12 6.96
N ALA A 55 -14.15 -6.18 7.59
CA ALA A 55 -14.80 -7.49 7.62
C ALA A 55 -16.16 -7.42 8.35
N ILE A 56 -16.23 -6.70 9.48
CA ILE A 56 -17.49 -6.46 10.20
C ILE A 56 -18.47 -5.68 9.31
N LEU A 57 -18.02 -4.59 8.67
CA LEU A 57 -18.87 -3.80 7.76
C LEU A 57 -19.38 -4.63 6.58
N PHE A 58 -18.52 -5.48 6.01
CA PHE A 58 -18.90 -6.39 4.94
C PHE A 58 -19.95 -7.42 5.41
N GLY A 59 -19.78 -7.98 6.61
CA GLY A 59 -20.75 -8.90 7.22
C GLY A 59 -22.10 -8.24 7.46
N VAL A 60 -22.12 -7.06 8.09
CA VAL A 60 -23.34 -6.28 8.36
C VAL A 60 -24.07 -5.96 7.05
N ARG A 61 -23.33 -5.50 6.02
CA ARG A 61 -23.90 -5.23 4.69
C ARG A 61 -24.56 -6.47 4.10
N THR A 62 -23.91 -7.62 4.20
CA THR A 62 -24.42 -8.90 3.67
C THR A 62 -25.71 -9.33 4.36
N ILE A 63 -25.81 -9.15 5.68
CA ILE A 63 -27.03 -9.43 6.45
C ILE A 63 -28.18 -8.50 6.01
N ILE A 64 -27.92 -7.20 5.82
CA ILE A 64 -28.94 -6.23 5.40
C ILE A 64 -29.44 -6.51 3.97
N GLU A 65 -28.54 -6.90 3.06
CA GLU A 65 -28.88 -7.27 1.68
C GLU A 65 -29.64 -8.61 1.60
N GLY A 66 -29.49 -9.49 2.59
CA GLY A 66 -30.13 -10.81 2.65
C GLY A 66 -29.64 -11.78 1.58
N LYS A 67 -28.56 -11.44 0.86
CA LYS A 67 -27.93 -12.26 -0.16
C LYS A 67 -26.43 -12.06 -0.10
N ILE A 68 -25.68 -13.16 -0.10
CA ILE A 68 -24.22 -13.10 -0.20
C ILE A 68 -23.85 -12.94 -1.66
N LYS A 69 -23.25 -11.80 -2.02
CA LYS A 69 -22.75 -11.50 -3.36
C LYS A 69 -21.24 -11.31 -3.30
N PHE A 70 -20.51 -12.36 -3.65
CA PHE A 70 -19.07 -12.25 -3.87
C PHE A 70 -18.80 -11.90 -5.33
N ARG A 71 -17.94 -10.91 -5.56
CA ARG A 71 -17.37 -10.66 -6.88
C ARG A 71 -16.09 -11.46 -6.98
N THR A 72 -16.06 -12.42 -7.89
CA THR A 72 -14.85 -13.19 -8.16
C THR A 72 -13.98 -12.50 -9.20
N THR A 73 -12.67 -12.58 -9.02
CA THR A 73 -11.66 -12.15 -9.99
C THR A 73 -10.73 -13.32 -10.34
N PRO A 74 -10.11 -13.35 -11.53
CA PRO A 74 -9.17 -14.42 -11.89
C PRO A 74 -7.95 -14.49 -10.95
N PHE A 75 -7.66 -13.41 -10.21
CA PHE A 75 -6.57 -13.36 -9.22
C PHE A 75 -6.96 -13.93 -7.85
N ASP A 76 -8.25 -14.17 -7.60
CA ASP A 76 -8.71 -14.67 -6.30
C ASP A 76 -8.11 -16.04 -5.97
N ILE A 77 -8.07 -16.95 -6.96
CA ILE A 77 -7.55 -18.31 -6.77
C ILE A 77 -6.04 -18.30 -6.51
N PRO A 78 -5.18 -17.65 -7.33
CA PRO A 78 -3.75 -17.55 -7.04
C PRO A 78 -3.44 -16.95 -5.67
N VAL A 79 -4.12 -15.86 -5.30
CA VAL A 79 -3.89 -15.18 -4.02
C VAL A 79 -4.31 -16.06 -2.84
N LEU A 80 -5.46 -16.73 -2.93
CA LEU A 80 -5.94 -17.63 -1.89
C LEU A 80 -5.05 -18.87 -1.74
N LEU A 81 -4.59 -19.46 -2.85
CA LEU A 81 -3.64 -20.57 -2.83
C LEU A 81 -2.34 -20.14 -2.16
N LEU A 82 -1.80 -18.96 -2.51
CA LEU A 82 -0.59 -18.45 -1.90
C LEU A 82 -0.74 -18.27 -0.37
N ALA A 83 -1.88 -17.75 0.09
CA ALA A 83 -2.23 -17.67 1.51
C ALA A 83 -2.27 -19.03 2.21
N ILE A 84 -2.90 -20.03 1.59
CA ILE A 84 -2.98 -21.38 2.14
C ILE A 84 -1.59 -22.04 2.21
N PHE A 85 -0.80 -21.94 1.14
CA PHE A 85 0.56 -22.50 1.13
C PHE A 85 1.46 -21.82 2.16
N ALA A 86 1.38 -20.49 2.30
CA ALA A 86 2.12 -19.77 3.33
C ALA A 86 1.70 -20.18 4.75
N LEU A 87 0.40 -20.39 4.99
CA LEU A 87 -0.09 -20.91 6.27
C LEU A 87 0.46 -22.30 6.55
N ILE A 88 0.36 -23.24 5.59
CA ILE A 88 0.88 -24.61 5.74
C ILE A 88 2.38 -24.56 6.02
N SER A 89 3.13 -23.74 5.28
CA SER A 89 4.57 -23.54 5.49
C SER A 89 4.86 -23.01 6.90
N SER A 90 4.06 -22.07 7.42
CA SER A 90 4.25 -21.51 8.77
C SER A 90 4.00 -22.56 9.86
N LEU A 91 3.01 -23.44 9.66
CA LEU A 91 2.68 -24.51 10.60
C LEU A 91 3.73 -25.63 10.62
N LEU A 92 4.36 -25.89 9.47
CA LEU A 92 5.43 -26.88 9.32
C LEU A 92 6.82 -26.36 9.71
N SER A 93 6.96 -25.07 10.00
CA SER A 93 8.23 -24.47 10.41
C SER A 93 8.76 -25.05 11.74
N LEU A 94 10.09 -25.10 11.89
CA LEU A 94 10.76 -25.45 13.15
C LEU A 94 10.38 -24.46 14.26
N ASN A 95 10.41 -23.17 13.95
CA ASN A 95 9.95 -22.10 14.85
C ASN A 95 8.55 -21.65 14.44
N ARG A 96 7.54 -22.38 14.90
CA ARG A 96 6.13 -22.15 14.53
C ARG A 96 5.60 -20.79 14.98
N LEU A 97 5.99 -20.31 16.17
CA LEU A 97 5.47 -19.06 16.71
C LEU A 97 5.97 -17.86 15.90
N ASP A 98 7.25 -17.85 15.57
CA ASP A 98 7.83 -16.79 14.75
C ASP A 98 7.27 -16.83 13.32
N ALA A 99 7.21 -18.02 12.72
CA ALA A 99 6.65 -18.19 11.37
C ALA A 99 5.17 -17.79 11.30
N LEU A 100 4.36 -18.11 12.32
CA LEU A 100 2.95 -17.72 12.37
C LEU A 100 2.79 -16.21 12.56
N THR A 101 3.68 -15.57 13.34
CA THR A 101 3.71 -14.12 13.50
C THR A 101 4.05 -13.42 12.18
N ALA A 102 5.03 -13.93 11.44
CA ALA A 102 5.37 -13.45 10.10
C ALA A 102 4.26 -13.69 9.06
N TYR A 103 3.42 -14.71 9.26
CA TYR A 103 2.26 -14.98 8.40
C TYR A 103 1.09 -14.01 8.62
N MET A 104 0.93 -13.42 9.82
CA MET A 104 -0.22 -12.55 10.13
C MET A 104 -0.39 -11.35 9.17
N PRO A 105 0.66 -10.55 8.85
CA PRO A 105 0.52 -9.44 7.90
C PRO A 105 0.13 -9.93 6.50
N PHE A 106 0.61 -11.09 6.11
CA PHE A 106 0.30 -11.70 4.82
C PHE A 106 -1.17 -12.15 4.75
N LEU A 107 -1.69 -12.76 5.82
CA LEU A 107 -3.11 -13.08 5.96
C LEU A 107 -3.98 -11.83 5.86
N PHE A 108 -3.67 -10.77 6.63
CA PHE A 108 -4.46 -9.55 6.61
C PHE A 108 -4.38 -8.81 5.27
N THR A 109 -3.23 -8.84 4.59
CA THR A 109 -3.10 -8.29 3.22
C THR A 109 -3.96 -9.06 2.22
N THR A 110 -3.99 -10.39 2.35
CA THR A 110 -4.85 -11.25 1.52
C THR A 110 -6.34 -10.94 1.75
N LEU A 111 -6.75 -10.81 3.01
CA LEU A 111 -8.12 -10.42 3.35
C LEU A 111 -8.47 -9.01 2.85
N LEU A 112 -7.52 -8.06 2.96
CA LEU A 112 -7.69 -6.71 2.43
C LEU A 112 -7.92 -6.75 0.92
N PHE A 113 -7.17 -7.56 0.18
CA PHE A 113 -7.39 -7.74 -1.27
C PHE A 113 -8.83 -8.17 -1.56
N PHE A 114 -9.36 -9.19 -0.87
CA PHE A 114 -10.75 -9.62 -1.05
C PHE A 114 -11.77 -8.54 -0.67
N LEU A 115 -11.51 -7.78 0.40
CA LEU A 115 -12.39 -6.69 0.81
C LEU A 115 -12.40 -5.56 -0.22
N ILE A 116 -11.25 -5.22 -0.81
CA ILE A 116 -11.14 -4.25 -1.90
C ILE A 116 -11.93 -4.75 -3.11
N THR A 117 -11.71 -6.00 -3.56
CA THR A 117 -12.40 -6.53 -4.74
C THR A 117 -13.91 -6.63 -4.53
N ASN A 118 -14.41 -6.80 -3.30
CA ASN A 118 -15.85 -6.87 -3.02
C ASN A 118 -16.51 -5.51 -2.70
N THR A 119 -15.72 -4.49 -2.38
CA THR A 119 -16.21 -3.13 -2.06
C THR A 119 -16.16 -2.20 -3.27
N VAL A 120 -15.11 -2.28 -4.09
CA VAL A 120 -14.83 -1.30 -5.16
C VAL A 120 -15.59 -1.66 -6.44
N LYS A 121 -16.75 -1.02 -6.63
CA LYS A 121 -17.64 -1.28 -7.79
C LYS A 121 -17.55 -0.23 -8.90
N ARG A 122 -17.23 1.01 -8.55
CA ARG A 122 -17.26 2.17 -9.47
C ARG A 122 -15.85 2.61 -9.83
N GLU A 123 -15.68 3.13 -11.05
CA GLU A 123 -14.40 3.67 -11.53
C GLU A 123 -13.88 4.80 -10.62
N ASN A 124 -14.75 5.72 -10.19
CA ASN A 124 -14.38 6.78 -9.26
C ASN A 124 -13.87 6.24 -7.92
N SER A 125 -14.46 5.15 -7.41
CA SER A 125 -14.02 4.52 -6.16
C SER A 125 -12.64 3.86 -6.31
N LEU A 126 -12.39 3.26 -7.47
CA LEU A 126 -11.08 2.71 -7.82
C LEU A 126 -10.04 3.82 -7.92
N LEU A 127 -10.38 4.94 -8.56
CA LEU A 127 -9.51 6.10 -8.69
C LEU A 127 -9.14 6.69 -7.33
N ILE A 128 -10.11 6.84 -6.41
CA ILE A 128 -9.85 7.29 -5.03
C ILE A 128 -8.82 6.38 -4.36
N ILE A 129 -9.01 5.07 -4.42
CA ILE A 129 -8.12 4.09 -3.77
C ILE A 129 -6.70 4.12 -4.38
N ILE A 130 -6.60 4.17 -5.70
CA ILE A 130 -5.30 4.31 -6.38
C ILE A 130 -4.63 5.64 -6.00
N SER A 131 -5.40 6.74 -5.97
CA SER A 131 -4.88 8.05 -5.60
C SER A 131 -4.39 8.08 -4.15
N SER A 132 -5.09 7.42 -3.22
CA SER A 132 -4.67 7.28 -1.83
C SER A 132 -3.35 6.50 -1.70
N LEU A 133 -3.22 5.39 -2.43
CA LEU A 133 -1.99 4.60 -2.46
C LEU A 133 -0.81 5.40 -3.02
N VAL A 134 -1.00 6.05 -4.17
CA VAL A 134 0.03 6.86 -4.82
C VAL A 134 0.41 8.06 -3.97
N LEU A 135 -0.56 8.73 -3.32
CA LEU A 135 -0.30 9.86 -2.45
C LEU A 135 0.50 9.44 -1.21
N GLY A 136 0.17 8.32 -0.57
CA GLY A 136 0.97 7.76 0.52
C GLY A 136 2.41 7.48 0.10
N ALA A 137 2.59 6.90 -1.09
CA ALA A 137 3.91 6.65 -1.65
C ALA A 137 4.69 7.94 -1.97
N CYS A 138 4.03 8.96 -2.52
CA CYS A 138 4.64 10.26 -2.81
C CYS A 138 5.09 10.95 -1.53
N LEU A 139 4.27 10.95 -0.49
CA LEU A 139 4.62 11.54 0.80
C LEU A 139 5.82 10.82 1.43
N SER A 140 5.83 9.49 1.38
CA SER A 140 6.98 8.69 1.83
C SER A 140 8.25 9.01 1.01
N ALA A 141 8.14 9.11 -0.32
CA ALA A 141 9.27 9.43 -1.19
C ALA A 141 9.81 10.83 -0.93
N LEU A 142 8.92 11.80 -0.75
CA LEU A 142 9.27 13.18 -0.45
C LEU A 142 9.99 13.29 0.91
N LEU A 143 9.54 12.55 1.93
CA LEU A 143 10.25 12.48 3.21
C LEU A 143 11.68 11.96 3.05
N SER A 144 11.89 10.88 2.29
CA SER A 144 13.24 10.35 2.08
C SER A 144 14.13 11.25 1.23
N VAL A 145 13.57 11.91 0.21
CA VAL A 145 14.29 12.93 -0.58
C VAL A 145 14.76 14.06 0.33
N LEU A 146 13.88 14.58 1.19
CA LEU A 146 14.20 15.67 2.11
C LEU A 146 15.22 15.25 3.17
N SER A 147 15.08 14.05 3.74
CA SER A 147 16.06 13.48 4.68
C SER A 147 17.45 13.34 4.06
N TYR A 148 17.55 12.97 2.77
CA TYR A 148 18.83 12.92 2.05
C TYR A 148 19.51 14.30 1.97
N PHE A 149 18.74 15.35 1.72
CA PHE A 149 19.23 16.73 1.72
C PHE A 149 19.40 17.35 3.12
N LYS A 150 19.25 16.55 4.18
CA LYS A 150 19.30 17.00 5.59
C LYS A 150 18.25 18.04 5.96
N ILE A 151 17.11 18.03 5.24
CA ILE A 151 15.94 18.85 5.56
C ILE A 151 14.99 17.99 6.39
N TYR A 152 15.03 18.18 7.72
CA TYR A 152 14.23 17.38 8.66
C TYR A 152 12.92 18.10 9.01
N ILE A 153 11.81 17.61 8.45
CA ILE A 153 10.46 18.13 8.77
C ILE A 153 10.00 17.65 10.16
N LEU A 154 10.42 16.45 10.56
CA LEU A 154 9.92 15.77 11.74
C LEU A 154 10.81 16.04 12.96
N PRO A 155 10.22 16.27 14.15
CA PRO A 155 10.97 16.69 15.33
C PRO A 155 11.66 15.54 16.08
N PHE A 156 11.69 14.33 15.53
CA PHE A 156 12.21 13.16 16.24
C PHE A 156 13.66 12.84 15.87
N GLN A 157 14.49 12.48 16.85
CA GLN A 157 15.92 12.24 16.65
C GLN A 157 16.22 11.13 15.63
N TYR A 158 15.47 10.01 15.64
CA TYR A 158 15.66 8.92 14.67
C TYR A 158 15.27 9.31 13.24
N THR A 159 14.46 10.35 13.05
CA THR A 159 14.10 10.88 11.72
C THR A 159 15.15 11.85 11.17
N GLN A 160 16.14 12.22 11.97
CA GLN A 160 17.23 13.12 11.60
C GLN A 160 18.43 12.39 10.97
N ALA A 161 18.25 11.14 10.54
CA ALA A 161 19.26 10.41 9.78
C ALA A 161 19.16 10.71 8.28
N THR A 162 20.30 10.82 7.60
CA THR A 162 20.35 11.05 6.13
C THR A 162 19.70 9.91 5.33
N TYR A 163 19.69 8.70 5.89
CA TYR A 163 19.10 7.49 5.31
C TYR A 163 17.71 7.18 5.90
N PHE A 164 17.10 8.14 6.60
CA PHE A 164 15.77 7.94 7.17
C PHE A 164 14.75 7.60 6.07
N ASN A 165 13.95 6.60 6.36
CA ASN A 165 12.81 6.22 5.57
C ASN A 165 11.70 5.66 6.44
N THR A 166 10.47 5.69 5.92
CA THR A 166 9.28 5.25 6.66
C THR A 166 9.11 3.73 6.67
N PHE A 167 9.91 2.98 5.91
CA PHE A 167 9.83 1.52 5.82
C PHE A 167 10.76 0.81 6.82
N GLY A 168 11.77 1.50 7.36
CA GLY A 168 12.85 0.93 8.15
C GLY A 168 13.96 0.26 7.32
N SER A 169 13.67 -0.07 6.06
CA SER A 169 14.59 -0.73 5.12
C SER A 169 14.59 0.01 3.77
N LEU A 170 15.78 0.34 3.27
CA LEU A 170 15.95 0.98 1.96
C LEU A 170 15.50 0.06 0.83
N LEU A 171 15.70 -1.25 0.98
CA LEU A 171 15.29 -2.25 -0.01
C LEU A 171 13.76 -2.33 -0.11
N ASP A 172 13.07 -2.41 1.03
CA ASP A 172 11.61 -2.53 1.05
C ASP A 172 10.94 -1.29 0.46
N GLN A 173 11.49 -0.12 0.76
CA GLN A 173 11.04 1.14 0.19
C GLN A 173 11.28 1.21 -1.33
N ALA A 174 12.45 0.77 -1.81
CA ALA A 174 12.76 0.74 -3.24
C ALA A 174 11.82 -0.21 -4.00
N ILE A 175 11.57 -1.41 -3.45
CA ILE A 175 10.60 -2.36 -4.01
C ILE A 175 9.21 -1.74 -4.05
N TYR A 176 8.79 -1.08 -2.97
CA TYR A 176 7.50 -0.41 -2.91
C TYR A 176 7.34 0.67 -3.98
N TYR A 177 8.33 1.54 -4.18
CA TYR A 177 8.29 2.55 -5.25
C TYR A 177 8.33 1.92 -6.64
N ALA A 178 9.15 0.89 -6.85
CA ALA A 178 9.23 0.17 -8.11
C ALA A 178 7.88 -0.46 -8.50
N LEU A 179 7.10 -0.95 -7.54
CA LEU A 179 5.77 -1.52 -7.78
C LEU A 179 4.70 -0.45 -8.07
N ILE A 180 4.82 0.76 -7.52
CA ILE A 180 3.84 1.83 -7.72
C ILE A 180 4.08 2.61 -9.02
N ILE A 181 5.32 2.71 -9.47
CA ILE A 181 5.67 3.44 -10.69
C ILE A 181 4.85 2.98 -11.92
N PRO A 182 4.70 1.68 -12.24
CA PRO A 182 3.89 1.23 -13.37
C PRO A 182 2.44 1.74 -13.32
N ILE A 183 1.86 1.84 -12.13
CA ILE A 183 0.50 2.38 -11.93
C ILE A 183 0.46 3.85 -12.34
N THR A 184 1.43 4.66 -11.90
CA THR A 184 1.50 6.08 -12.30
C THR A 184 1.78 6.27 -13.79
N VAL A 185 2.64 5.45 -14.39
CA VAL A 185 2.95 5.46 -15.83
C VAL A 185 1.70 5.18 -16.66
N TYR A 186 0.85 4.25 -16.24
CA TYR A 186 -0.42 3.95 -16.93
C TYR A 186 -1.30 5.20 -17.11
N PHE A 187 -1.44 6.03 -16.07
CA PHE A 187 -2.21 7.28 -16.14
C PHE A 187 -1.51 8.36 -16.98
N ILE A 188 -0.17 8.42 -16.99
CA ILE A 188 0.61 9.36 -17.81
C ILE A 188 0.45 9.05 -19.30
N ILE A 189 0.45 7.78 -19.70
CA ILE A 189 0.28 7.40 -21.11
C ILE A 189 -1.04 7.93 -21.67
N SER A 190 -2.12 7.90 -20.87
CA SER A 190 -3.41 8.48 -21.25
C SER A 190 -3.31 9.99 -21.52
N LEU A 191 -2.55 10.72 -20.70
CA LEU A 191 -2.31 12.16 -20.86
C LEU A 191 -1.53 12.46 -22.14
N VAL A 192 -0.43 11.76 -22.39
CA VAL A 192 0.44 11.96 -23.56
C VAL A 192 -0.32 11.71 -24.87
N LYS A 193 -1.18 10.67 -24.89
CA LYS A 193 -2.04 10.40 -26.06
C LYS A 193 -3.03 11.55 -26.32
N LYS A 194 -3.64 12.11 -25.28
CA LYS A 194 -4.56 13.27 -25.39
C LYS A 194 -3.83 14.52 -25.93
N LEU A 195 -2.61 14.79 -25.47
CA LEU A 195 -1.78 15.91 -25.92
C LEU A 195 -1.37 15.80 -27.40
N LYS A 196 -0.95 14.61 -27.85
CA LYS A 196 -0.54 14.37 -29.25
C LYS A 196 -1.69 14.48 -30.24
N SER A 197 -2.94 14.28 -29.81
CA SER A 197 -4.11 14.32 -30.67
C SER A 197 -4.49 15.72 -31.17
N GLY A 198 -3.78 16.79 -30.78
CA GLY A 198 -4.01 18.17 -31.24
C GLY A 198 -5.36 18.78 -30.83
N LYS A 199 -6.24 18.00 -30.17
CA LYS A 199 -7.41 18.53 -29.48
C LYS A 199 -6.87 19.46 -28.39
N LYS A 200 -7.26 20.75 -28.46
CA LYS A 200 -7.09 21.67 -27.33
C LYS A 200 -7.44 20.90 -26.06
N ILE A 201 -6.58 20.99 -25.05
CA ILE A 201 -6.92 20.58 -23.69
C ILE A 201 -8.03 21.52 -23.23
N VAL A 202 -9.23 21.31 -23.76
CA VAL A 202 -10.44 21.78 -23.13
C VAL A 202 -10.42 21.03 -21.82
N MET A 203 -10.22 21.77 -20.73
CA MET A 203 -10.36 21.26 -19.38
C MET A 203 -11.78 20.69 -19.26
N ASN A 204 -11.98 19.46 -19.71
CA ASN A 204 -13.10 18.67 -19.27
C ASN A 204 -12.81 18.43 -17.80
N THR A 205 -13.61 19.06 -16.96
CA THR A 205 -13.34 19.50 -15.59
C THR A 205 -13.00 18.37 -14.59
N GLY A 206 -12.97 17.09 -15.04
CA GLY A 206 -12.67 15.92 -14.20
C GLY A 206 -11.33 15.21 -14.50
N ASP A 207 -10.96 15.01 -15.77
CA ASP A 207 -9.88 14.04 -16.12
C ASP A 207 -8.47 14.64 -16.15
N THR A 208 -8.37 15.91 -16.55
CA THR A 208 -7.10 16.60 -16.71
C THR A 208 -6.35 16.85 -15.39
N PRO A 209 -6.97 17.31 -14.29
CA PRO A 209 -6.23 17.54 -13.04
C PRO A 209 -5.71 16.23 -12.44
N ILE A 210 -6.48 15.14 -12.56
CA ILE A 210 -6.09 13.82 -12.06
C ILE A 210 -4.84 13.33 -12.77
N SER A 211 -4.82 13.41 -14.11
CA SER A 211 -3.68 12.95 -14.91
C SER A 211 -2.41 13.78 -14.66
N ILE A 212 -2.56 15.09 -14.43
CA ILE A 212 -1.46 15.97 -14.02
C ILE A 212 -0.94 15.56 -12.64
N GLY A 213 -1.83 15.29 -11.69
CA GLY A 213 -1.47 14.79 -10.36
C GLY A 213 -0.61 13.53 -10.42
N PHE A 214 -1.04 12.52 -11.19
CA PHE A 214 -0.26 11.29 -11.38
C PHE A 214 1.09 11.54 -12.08
N SER A 215 1.18 12.54 -12.96
CA SER A 215 2.45 12.91 -13.61
C SER A 215 3.44 13.51 -12.61
N VAL A 216 2.99 14.40 -11.74
CA VAL A 216 3.81 14.96 -10.65
C VAL A 216 4.23 13.85 -9.68
N SER A 217 3.30 12.97 -9.31
CA SER A 217 3.57 11.81 -8.46
C SER A 217 4.67 10.91 -9.04
N PHE A 218 4.64 10.63 -10.33
CA PHE A 218 5.68 9.82 -10.99
C PHE A 218 7.07 10.43 -10.86
N VAL A 219 7.21 11.75 -11.08
CA VAL A 219 8.51 12.43 -10.94
C VAL A 219 9.02 12.34 -9.51
N ILE A 220 8.15 12.56 -8.51
CA ILE A 220 8.51 12.45 -7.09
C ILE A 220 8.93 11.02 -6.75
N LEU A 221 8.19 10.01 -7.21
CA LEU A 221 8.51 8.60 -6.96
C LEU A 221 9.81 8.18 -7.65
N LEU A 222 10.08 8.67 -8.86
CA LEU A 222 11.32 8.39 -9.58
C LEU A 222 12.52 9.00 -8.85
N ALA A 223 12.41 10.25 -8.40
CA ALA A 223 13.43 10.89 -7.58
C ALA A 223 13.66 10.13 -6.26
N GLY A 224 12.58 9.73 -5.59
CA GLY A 224 12.64 8.90 -4.38
C GLY A 224 13.36 7.58 -4.62
N LEU A 225 13.00 6.85 -5.68
CA LEU A 225 13.63 5.58 -6.05
C LEU A 225 15.11 5.75 -6.42
N ALA A 226 15.46 6.81 -7.15
CA ALA A 226 16.86 7.08 -7.51
C ALA A 226 17.72 7.34 -6.27
N ILE A 227 17.21 8.12 -5.30
CA ILE A 227 17.90 8.41 -4.04
C ILE A 227 18.00 7.14 -3.19
N THR A 228 16.92 6.39 -3.01
CA THR A 228 16.97 5.15 -2.20
C THR A 228 17.89 4.12 -2.83
N GLY A 229 17.89 3.98 -4.16
CA GLY A 229 18.82 3.13 -4.90
C GLY A 229 20.28 3.58 -4.74
N TYR A 230 20.55 4.89 -4.81
CA TYR A 230 21.88 5.44 -4.53
C TYR A 230 22.34 5.12 -3.10
N GLN A 231 21.48 5.40 -2.10
CA GLN A 231 21.77 5.12 -0.69
C GLN A 231 22.00 3.63 -0.42
N LEU A 232 21.25 2.76 -1.09
CA LEU A 232 21.43 1.30 -0.98
C LEU A 232 22.83 0.89 -1.44
N LEU A 233 23.31 1.44 -2.57
CA LEU A 233 24.62 1.12 -3.12
C LEU A 233 25.78 1.75 -2.34
N THR A 234 25.62 2.98 -1.83
CA THR A 234 26.72 3.69 -1.17
C THR A 234 26.79 3.49 0.34
N SER A 235 25.64 3.51 1.02
CA SER A 235 25.57 3.63 2.48
C SER A 235 25.39 2.29 3.17
N GLN A 236 24.63 1.38 2.59
CA GLN A 236 24.40 0.06 3.18
C GLN A 236 25.37 -1.03 2.72
N LYS A 237 26.26 -0.76 1.72
CA LYS A 237 27.18 -1.74 1.08
C LYS A 237 26.64 -3.15 1.28
N PRO A 238 25.54 -3.52 0.60
CA PRO A 238 24.79 -4.71 0.94
C PRO A 238 25.79 -5.84 1.10
N LEU A 239 25.85 -6.39 2.31
CA LEU A 239 26.59 -7.60 2.61
C LEU A 239 25.92 -8.66 1.74
N ILE A 240 26.38 -8.75 0.48
CA ILE A 240 26.37 -9.99 -0.28
C ILE A 240 27.30 -10.88 0.54
N LEU A 241 26.75 -11.42 1.64
CA LEU A 241 27.45 -12.41 2.45
C LEU A 241 27.93 -13.46 1.46
N PRO A 242 29.19 -13.94 1.58
CA PRO A 242 29.57 -15.14 0.86
C PRO A 242 28.49 -16.18 1.18
N LEU A 243 27.92 -16.80 0.14
CA LEU A 243 26.86 -17.82 0.24
C LEU A 243 27.26 -18.98 1.19
N GLU A 244 28.52 -19.05 1.57
CA GLU A 244 29.11 -20.04 2.47
C GLU A 244 28.81 -19.83 3.97
N THR A 245 28.50 -18.62 4.45
CA THR A 245 28.30 -18.38 5.90
C THR A 245 26.87 -17.98 6.30
N GLY A 246 26.02 -17.59 5.34
CA GLY A 246 24.67 -17.06 5.61
C GLY A 246 23.65 -18.06 6.14
N PHE A 247 23.90 -19.36 6.03
CA PHE A 247 23.00 -20.40 6.56
C PHE A 247 23.25 -20.78 8.02
N GLN A 248 24.33 -20.31 8.65
CA GLN A 248 24.68 -20.72 10.02
C GLN A 248 24.06 -19.85 11.13
N THR A 249 23.56 -18.65 10.82
CA THR A 249 23.00 -17.73 11.83
C THR A 249 21.48 -17.55 11.75
N ALA A 250 20.80 -18.31 10.89
CA ALA A 250 19.34 -18.43 10.90
C ALA A 250 18.92 -19.64 11.77
N PHE A 251 19.20 -19.56 13.08
CA PHE A 251 18.64 -20.44 14.11
C PHE A 251 18.20 -19.60 15.31
#